data_AF-A0A924YA01-F1
#
_entry.id   AF-A0A924YA01-F1
#
_cell.length_a   1.000
_cell.length_b   1.000
_cell.length_c   1.000
_cell.angle_alpha   90.00
_cell.angle_beta   90.00
_cell.angle_gamma   90.00
#
_symmetry.space_group_name_H-M   'P 1'
#
loop_
_entity.id
_entity.type
_entity.pdbx_description
1 polymer ?
#
loop_
_entity_poly.entity_id
_entity_poly.type
_entity_poly.pdbx_seq_one_letter_code
_entity_poly.pdbx_strand_id
1 'polypeptide(L)'
;MKRQEQQEYFRLILSTVVGQAFAAAGYALEERPSQWAGGLYRFVKSLGDDLFGFIEFQHLSYTDSEWASNTSSRFRVTVQRSDVRHTTSDPRYIRRSLSALVVEDFGVAILPSADHWWSFRSTEELGKALAEAGHLIVGYGMPFLAGELTPPSAGS
;
A
#
# COMPACT_ATOMS: atom_id res chain seq x y z
N MET A 1 -3.00 17.61 -18.26
CA MET A 1 -1.95 18.02 -17.30
C MET A 1 -2.35 17.81 -15.84
N LYS A 2 -3.52 18.24 -15.36
CA LYS A 2 -3.92 18.13 -13.93
C LYS A 2 -3.75 16.75 -13.26
N ARG A 3 -3.99 15.63 -13.96
CA ARG A 3 -3.88 14.29 -13.36
C ARG A 3 -2.44 13.89 -13.04
N GLN A 4 -1.48 14.20 -13.92
CA GLN A 4 -0.08 13.84 -13.71
C GLN A 4 0.51 14.60 -12.52
N GLU A 5 0.19 15.88 -12.39
CA GLU A 5 0.57 16.71 -11.23
C GLU A 5 0.04 16.13 -9.91
N GLN A 6 -1.20 15.63 -9.88
CA GLN A 6 -1.77 14.98 -8.69
C GLN A 6 -1.04 13.68 -8.33
N GLN A 7 -0.62 12.90 -9.33
CA GLN A 7 0.16 11.69 -9.10
C GLN A 7 1.59 12.00 -8.63
N GLU A 8 2.23 13.02 -9.20
CA GLU A 8 3.54 13.48 -8.73
C GLU A 8 3.45 14.03 -7.31
N TYR A 9 2.39 14.77 -7.00
CA TYR A 9 2.09 15.28 -5.68
C TYR A 9 1.89 14.16 -4.66
N PHE A 10 1.02 13.19 -4.95
CA PHE A 10 0.82 12.03 -4.08
C PHE A 10 2.13 11.28 -3.83
N ARG A 11 2.96 11.08 -4.86
CA ARG A 11 4.28 10.43 -4.74
C ARG A 11 5.19 11.19 -3.79
N LEU A 12 5.25 12.52 -3.89
CA LEU A 12 6.08 13.36 -3.03
C LEU A 12 5.68 13.19 -1.55
N ILE A 13 4.38 13.29 -1.26
CA ILE A 13 3.87 13.13 0.11
C ILE A 13 4.07 11.70 0.61
N LEU A 14 3.79 10.68 -0.22
CA LEU A 14 4.05 9.27 0.09
C LEU A 14 5.51 9.05 0.52
N SER A 15 6.48 9.48 -0.30
CA SER A 15 7.89 9.35 0.01
C SER A 15 8.31 10.12 1.27
N THR A 16 7.64 11.24 1.56
CA THR A 16 7.93 12.05 2.75
C THR A 16 7.42 11.38 4.02
N VAL A 17 6.20 10.86 4.01
CA VAL A 17 5.54 10.32 5.21
C VAL A 17 6.05 8.93 5.56
N VAL A 18 6.15 8.03 4.59
CA VAL A 18 6.52 6.62 4.87
C VAL A 18 7.91 6.24 4.37
N GLY A 19 8.53 7.05 3.51
CA GLY A 19 9.76 6.68 2.82
C GLY A 19 10.93 6.38 3.75
N GLN A 20 11.13 7.17 4.80
CA GLN A 20 12.21 6.91 5.77
C GLN A 20 12.01 5.60 6.53
N ALA A 21 10.79 5.35 7.03
CA ALA A 21 10.46 4.11 7.74
C ALA A 21 10.62 2.88 6.83
N PHE A 22 10.22 3.00 5.57
CA PHE A 22 10.30 1.90 4.61
C PHE A 22 11.75 1.64 4.20
N ALA A 23 12.53 2.69 3.96
CA ALA A 23 13.95 2.57 3.67
C ALA A 23 14.71 1.92 4.84
N ALA A 24 14.40 2.29 6.09
CA ALA A 24 14.96 1.65 7.28
C ALA A 24 14.62 0.16 7.37
N ALA A 25 13.43 -0.23 6.92
CA ALA A 25 13.00 -1.63 6.82
C ALA A 25 13.58 -2.37 5.60
N GLY A 26 14.35 -1.69 4.73
CA GLY A 26 14.96 -2.25 3.52
C GLY A 26 14.07 -2.23 2.27
N TYR A 27 12.96 -1.50 2.30
CA TYR A 27 12.07 -1.30 1.16
C TYR A 27 12.45 -0.03 0.38
N ALA A 28 12.62 -0.16 -0.94
CA ALA A 28 12.89 0.96 -1.84
C ALA A 28 11.72 1.21 -2.79
N LEU A 29 11.41 2.47 -3.07
CA LEU A 29 10.40 2.83 -4.08
C LEU A 29 10.93 2.52 -5.48
N GLU A 30 10.23 1.67 -6.25
CA GLU A 30 10.60 1.38 -7.63
C GLU A 30 10.35 2.58 -8.55
N GLU A 31 11.36 2.97 -9.33
CA GLU A 31 11.25 3.99 -10.37
C GLU A 31 10.49 3.45 -11.59
N ARG A 32 9.18 3.73 -11.65
CA ARG A 32 8.30 3.28 -12.74
C ARG A 32 7.42 4.43 -13.23
N PRO A 33 7.97 5.38 -14.01
CA PRO A 33 7.25 6.60 -14.40
C PRO A 33 5.86 6.35 -15.02
N SER A 34 5.74 5.36 -15.90
CA SER A 34 4.45 5.01 -16.51
C SER A 34 3.42 4.47 -15.51
N GLN A 35 3.86 3.75 -14.48
CA GLN A 35 2.99 3.24 -13.41
C GLN A 35 2.61 4.36 -12.44
N TRP A 36 3.56 5.23 -12.12
CA TRP A 36 3.30 6.43 -11.30
C TRP A 36 2.28 7.35 -11.97
N ALA A 37 2.36 7.55 -13.28
CA ALA A 37 1.36 8.32 -14.03
C ALA A 37 -0.05 7.69 -13.94
N GLY A 38 -0.13 6.36 -13.75
CA GLY A 38 -1.36 5.62 -13.49
C GLY A 38 -1.80 5.57 -12.02
N GLY A 39 -1.06 6.19 -11.11
CA GLY A 39 -1.33 6.19 -9.67
C GLY A 39 -0.94 4.90 -8.95
N LEU A 40 -0.01 4.13 -9.50
CA LEU A 40 0.51 2.92 -8.87
C LEU A 40 1.95 3.14 -8.39
N TYR A 41 2.16 3.02 -7.08
CA TYR A 41 3.47 3.18 -6.44
C TYR A 41 3.83 1.92 -5.70
N ARG A 42 5.05 1.41 -5.92
CA ARG A 42 5.46 0.13 -5.36
C ARG A 42 6.79 0.27 -4.65
N PHE A 43 6.80 -0.13 -3.39
CA PHE A 43 8.03 -0.40 -2.66
C PHE A 43 8.38 -1.87 -2.75
N VAL A 44 9.67 -2.17 -2.87
CA VAL A 44 10.21 -3.53 -3.02
C VAL A 44 11.35 -3.78 -2.03
N LYS A 45 11.39 -4.99 -1.48
CA LYS A 45 12.49 -5.51 -0.65
C LYS A 45 12.79 -6.96 -1.05
N SER A 46 14.06 -7.34 -1.11
CA SER A 46 14.45 -8.75 -1.17
C SER A 46 14.26 -9.41 0.20
N LEU A 47 13.59 -10.56 0.23
CA LEU A 47 13.32 -11.34 1.44
C LEU A 47 14.27 -12.55 1.59
N GLY A 48 15.18 -12.77 0.63
CA GLY A 48 16.01 -13.99 0.54
C GLY A 48 15.34 -15.10 -0.29
N ASP A 49 16.10 -16.14 -0.65
CA ASP A 49 15.62 -17.30 -1.43
C ASP A 49 14.83 -16.95 -2.69
N ASP A 50 15.32 -15.94 -3.42
CA ASP A 50 14.70 -15.33 -4.60
C ASP A 50 13.30 -14.71 -4.36
N LEU A 51 12.86 -14.58 -3.12
CA LEU A 51 11.59 -13.94 -2.77
C LEU A 51 11.73 -12.42 -2.63
N PHE A 52 10.68 -11.73 -3.05
CA PHE A 52 10.52 -10.29 -2.91
C PHE A 52 9.23 -9.97 -2.17
N GLY A 53 9.32 -8.99 -1.26
CA GLY A 53 8.17 -8.34 -0.64
C GLY A 53 7.84 -7.05 -1.39
N PHE A 54 6.56 -6.85 -1.67
CA PHE A 54 6.04 -5.67 -2.37
C PHE A 54 4.96 -5.01 -1.54
N ILE A 55 5.03 -3.68 -1.42
CA ILE A 55 3.99 -2.84 -0.84
C ILE A 55 3.54 -1.88 -1.94
N GLU A 56 2.28 -2.03 -2.37
CA GLU A 56 1.72 -1.32 -3.52
C GLU A 56 0.60 -0.39 -3.10
N PHE A 57 0.78 0.91 -3.38
CA PHE A 57 -0.24 1.93 -3.22
C PHE A 57 -0.92 2.15 -4.57
N GLN A 58 -2.24 1.99 -4.60
CA GLN A 58 -3.07 2.40 -5.73
C GLN A 58 -3.84 3.65 -5.36
N HIS A 59 -3.49 4.77 -5.99
CA HIS A 59 -4.09 6.07 -5.79
C HIS A 59 -5.08 6.41 -6.91
N LEU A 60 -6.30 6.77 -6.52
CA LEU A 60 -7.34 7.27 -7.39
C LEU A 60 -7.58 8.75 -7.06
N SER A 61 -7.08 9.63 -7.94
CA SER A 61 -7.29 11.07 -7.84
C SER A 61 -8.64 11.46 -8.45
N TYR A 62 -9.49 12.11 -7.68
CA TYR A 62 -10.67 12.80 -8.20
C TYR A 62 -10.37 14.30 -8.21
N THR A 63 -10.37 14.89 -9.40
CA THR A 63 -10.20 16.34 -9.56
C THR A 63 -11.55 17.01 -9.45
N ASP A 64 -11.60 18.19 -8.84
CA ASP A 64 -12.73 19.11 -8.92
C ASP A 64 -13.06 19.39 -10.41
N SER A 65 -14.09 18.71 -10.90
CA SER A 65 -14.88 19.12 -12.04
C SER A 65 -16.24 19.54 -11.49
N GLU A 66 -17.01 20.33 -12.23
CA GLU A 66 -18.37 20.72 -11.81
C GLU A 66 -19.25 19.50 -11.44
N TRP A 67 -18.89 18.30 -11.91
CA TRP A 67 -19.56 17.02 -11.66
C TRP A 67 -18.92 16.16 -10.55
N ALA A 68 -17.68 16.45 -10.14
CA ALA A 68 -16.94 15.70 -9.11
C ALA A 68 -16.84 16.46 -7.78
N SER A 69 -17.41 17.66 -7.71
CA SER A 69 -17.54 18.43 -6.49
C SER A 69 -18.13 17.52 -5.40
N ASN A 70 -17.34 17.23 -4.36
CA ASN A 70 -17.61 16.35 -3.22
C ASN A 70 -17.08 14.88 -3.26
N THR A 71 -16.37 14.43 -4.30
CA THR A 71 -15.73 13.09 -4.28
C THR A 71 -14.30 13.17 -3.73
N SER A 72 -14.04 12.54 -2.59
CA SER A 72 -12.70 12.47 -2.00
C SER A 72 -11.75 11.63 -2.86
N SER A 73 -10.50 12.09 -3.03
CA SER A 73 -9.41 11.24 -3.52
C SER A 73 -9.18 10.10 -2.54
N ARG A 74 -8.69 8.96 -3.04
CA ARG A 74 -8.53 7.78 -2.18
C ARG A 74 -7.39 6.89 -2.64
N PHE A 75 -6.87 6.10 -1.71
CA PHE A 75 -5.91 5.07 -2.02
C PHE A 75 -6.21 3.77 -1.26
N ARG A 76 -5.65 2.68 -1.77
CA ARG A 76 -5.58 1.40 -1.06
C ARG A 76 -4.17 0.86 -1.10
N VAL A 77 -3.86 -0.03 -0.16
CA VAL A 77 -2.56 -0.69 -0.05
C VAL A 77 -2.73 -2.18 -0.26
N THR A 78 -1.87 -2.76 -1.10
CA THR A 78 -1.74 -4.21 -1.27
C THR A 78 -0.35 -4.64 -0.85
N VAL A 79 -0.26 -5.72 -0.09
CA VAL A 79 0.99 -6.41 0.23
C VAL A 79 1.09 -7.69 -0.58
N GLN A 80 2.28 -7.99 -1.12
CA GLN A 80 2.52 -9.17 -1.93
C GLN A 80 3.91 -9.76 -1.67
N ARG A 81 4.03 -11.09 -1.63
CA ARG A 81 5.31 -11.81 -1.69
C ARG A 81 5.32 -12.74 -2.90
N SER A 82 6.43 -12.76 -3.64
CA SER A 82 6.57 -13.50 -4.91
C SER A 82 8.05 -13.82 -5.21
N ASP A 83 8.30 -14.90 -5.94
CA ASP A 83 9.60 -15.41 -6.42
C ASP A 83 10.17 -14.68 -7.65
N VAL A 84 9.32 -14.10 -8.48
CA VAL A 84 9.72 -13.25 -9.62
C VAL A 84 8.87 -11.99 -9.58
N ARG A 85 9.30 -10.93 -10.29
CA ARG A 85 8.49 -9.75 -10.61
C ARG A 85 7.20 -10.19 -11.34
N HIS A 86 6.19 -10.69 -10.62
CA HIS A 86 4.80 -11.01 -11.03
C HIS A 86 4.39 -12.46 -11.39
N THR A 87 5.15 -13.52 -11.10
CA THR A 87 4.66 -14.90 -11.33
C THR A 87 3.75 -15.37 -10.19
N THR A 88 2.48 -15.62 -10.49
CA THR A 88 1.47 -16.09 -9.53
C THR A 88 1.52 -17.61 -9.25
N SER A 89 2.52 -18.31 -9.81
CA SER A 89 2.57 -19.78 -9.83
C SER A 89 3.40 -20.40 -8.69
N ASP A 90 4.12 -19.59 -7.90
CA ASP A 90 4.91 -20.10 -6.77
C ASP A 90 3.99 -20.41 -5.56
N PRO A 91 4.13 -21.57 -4.89
CA PRO A 91 3.36 -21.90 -3.68
C PRO A 91 3.48 -20.88 -2.53
N ARG A 92 4.56 -20.08 -2.52
CA ARG A 92 4.86 -19.02 -1.54
C ARG A 92 4.28 -17.67 -1.95
N TYR A 93 3.64 -17.60 -3.13
CA TYR A 93 2.93 -16.41 -3.61
C TYR A 93 1.79 -16.05 -2.66
N ILE A 94 1.81 -14.82 -2.18
CA ILE A 94 0.72 -14.23 -1.41
C ILE A 94 0.43 -12.83 -1.94
N ARG A 95 -0.86 -12.46 -1.99
CA ARG A 95 -1.30 -11.10 -2.30
C ARG A 95 -2.57 -10.80 -1.50
N ARG A 96 -2.52 -9.75 -0.69
CA ARG A 96 -3.66 -9.31 0.14
C ARG A 96 -3.74 -7.79 0.19
N SER A 97 -4.97 -7.25 0.26
CA SER A 97 -5.12 -5.86 0.68
C SER A 97 -4.68 -5.74 2.14
N LEU A 98 -4.05 -4.62 2.50
CA LEU A 98 -3.63 -4.38 3.87
C LEU A 98 -4.82 -4.39 4.84
N SER A 99 -5.96 -3.86 4.39
CA SER A 99 -7.20 -3.83 5.16
C SER A 99 -7.76 -5.21 5.44
N ALA A 100 -7.78 -6.11 4.46
CA ALA A 100 -8.21 -7.50 4.68
C ALA A 100 -7.23 -8.26 5.58
N LEU A 101 -5.92 -8.06 5.39
CA LEU A 101 -4.91 -8.64 6.26
C LEU A 101 -5.17 -8.29 7.74
N VAL A 102 -5.41 -7.01 8.04
CA VAL A 102 -5.62 -6.56 9.41
C VAL A 102 -6.97 -7.02 9.97
N VAL A 103 -8.05 -6.84 9.21
CA VAL A 103 -9.42 -7.05 9.71
C VAL A 103 -9.86 -8.52 9.66
N GLU A 104 -9.61 -9.20 8.54
CA GLU A 104 -10.05 -10.59 8.34
C GLU A 104 -9.00 -11.57 8.86
N ASP A 105 -7.74 -11.43 8.42
CA ASP A 105 -6.72 -12.43 8.72
C ASP A 105 -6.26 -12.32 10.19
N PHE A 106 -6.03 -11.10 10.70
CA PHE A 106 -5.64 -10.88 12.10
C PHE A 106 -6.80 -10.61 13.06
N GLY A 107 -8.02 -10.40 12.56
CA GLY A 107 -9.20 -10.17 13.40
C GLY A 107 -9.18 -8.84 14.16
N VAL A 108 -8.39 -7.85 13.71
CA VAL A 108 -8.19 -6.58 14.41
C VAL A 108 -9.10 -5.50 13.82
N ALA A 109 -10.11 -5.09 14.58
CA ALA A 109 -11.10 -4.07 14.18
C ALA A 109 -10.58 -2.61 14.32
N ILE A 110 -9.38 -2.32 13.80
CA ILE A 110 -8.83 -0.94 13.74
C ILE A 110 -9.36 -0.19 12.51
N LEU A 111 -9.67 -0.90 11.42
CA LEU A 111 -10.24 -0.33 10.20
C LEU A 111 -11.74 -0.60 10.10
N PRO A 112 -12.51 0.26 9.39
CA PRO A 112 -13.96 0.07 9.23
C PRO A 112 -14.36 -1.23 8.53
N SER A 113 -13.53 -1.75 7.62
CA SER A 113 -13.78 -2.99 6.88
C SER A 113 -12.53 -3.55 6.20
N ALA A 114 -12.60 -4.79 5.73
CA ALA A 114 -11.56 -5.46 4.94
C ALA A 114 -11.33 -4.83 3.56
N ASP A 115 -12.33 -4.13 3.02
CA ASP A 115 -12.27 -3.41 1.75
C ASP A 115 -11.99 -1.91 1.92
N HIS A 116 -11.41 -1.52 3.06
CA HIS A 116 -11.19 -0.11 3.38
C HIS A 116 -10.32 0.62 2.34
N TRP A 117 -10.78 1.82 1.97
CA TRP A 117 -10.04 2.80 1.20
C TRP A 117 -9.80 4.03 2.06
N TRP A 118 -8.52 4.42 2.19
CA TRP A 118 -8.15 5.67 2.80
C TRP A 118 -8.57 6.82 1.90
N SER A 119 -9.44 7.69 2.40
CA SER A 119 -9.96 8.82 1.65
C SER A 119 -9.40 10.13 2.20
N PHE A 120 -9.15 11.09 1.32
CA PHE A 120 -8.62 12.39 1.69
C PHE A 120 -9.09 13.48 0.71
N ARG A 121 -9.18 14.70 1.21
CA ARG A 121 -9.56 15.92 0.48
C ARG A 121 -8.48 17.00 0.55
N SER A 122 -7.58 16.91 1.51
CA SER A 122 -6.50 17.88 1.74
C SER A 122 -5.15 17.18 1.93
N THR A 123 -4.07 17.96 1.86
CA THR A 123 -2.71 17.50 2.15
C THR A 123 -2.57 16.96 3.57
N GLU A 124 -3.22 17.61 4.54
CA GLU A 124 -3.17 17.20 5.94
C GLU A 124 -3.87 15.84 6.13
N GLU A 125 -5.06 15.67 5.54
CA GLU A 125 -5.77 14.39 5.55
C GLU A 125 -4.97 13.29 4.85
N LEU A 126 -4.34 13.60 3.71
CA LEU A 126 -3.46 12.66 3.01
C LEU A 126 -2.31 12.23 3.91
N GLY A 127 -1.65 13.17 4.59
CA GLY A 127 -0.56 12.88 5.51
C GLY A 127 -0.99 11.96 6.66
N LYS A 128 -2.14 12.23 7.29
CA LYS A 128 -2.70 11.40 8.35
C LYS A 128 -3.06 10.00 7.85
N ALA A 129 -3.71 9.91 6.69
CA ALA A 129 -4.10 8.64 6.09
C ALA A 129 -2.88 7.78 5.71
N LEU A 130 -1.84 8.38 5.13
CA LEU A 130 -0.58 7.70 4.82
C LEU A 130 0.16 7.26 6.09
N ALA A 131 0.12 8.06 7.15
CA ALA A 131 0.72 7.70 8.43
C ALA A 131 -0.02 6.51 9.06
N GLU A 132 -1.36 6.49 9.08
CA GLU A 132 -2.15 5.36 9.57
C GLU A 132 -1.85 4.08 8.77
N ALA A 133 -1.92 4.15 7.43
CA ALA A 133 -1.57 3.03 6.56
C ALA A 133 -0.12 2.57 6.80
N GLY A 134 0.81 3.51 6.95
CA GLY A 134 2.23 3.25 7.25
C GLY A 134 2.42 2.46 8.54
N HIS A 135 1.74 2.83 9.63
CA HIS A 135 1.77 2.09 10.89
C HIS A 135 1.26 0.65 10.72
N LEU A 136 0.17 0.45 9.99
CA LEU A 136 -0.37 -0.89 9.72
C LEU A 136 0.56 -1.72 8.83
N ILE A 137 1.22 -1.09 7.85
CA ILE A 137 2.21 -1.76 7.01
C ILE A 137 3.41 -2.21 7.86
N VAL A 138 3.92 -1.36 8.74
CA VAL A 138 5.06 -1.71 9.60
C VAL A 138 4.66 -2.76 10.64
N GLY A 139 3.48 -2.65 11.25
CA GLY A 139 3.03 -3.56 12.31
C GLY A 139 2.53 -4.92 11.82
N TYR A 140 1.89 -4.98 10.65
CA TYR A 140 1.27 -6.20 10.12
C TYR A 140 1.83 -6.59 8.76
N GLY A 141 1.90 -5.65 7.82
CA GLY A 141 2.27 -5.92 6.43
C GLY A 141 3.69 -6.48 6.27
N MET A 142 4.70 -5.77 6.77
CA MET A 142 6.11 -6.16 6.62
C MET A 142 6.45 -7.46 7.36
N PRO A 143 6.04 -7.67 8.64
CA PRO A 143 6.27 -8.94 9.33
C PRO A 143 5.56 -10.11 8.65
N PHE A 144 4.33 -9.90 8.15
CA PHE A 144 3.61 -10.90 7.37
C PHE A 144 4.35 -11.29 6.08
N LEU A 145 4.84 -10.30 5.33
CA LEU A 145 5.64 -10.53 4.13
C LEU A 145 6.93 -11.28 4.46
N ALA A 146 7.61 -10.94 5.55
CA ALA A 146 8.80 -11.64 6.01
C ALA A 146 8.53 -13.06 6.53
N GLY A 147 7.27 -13.42 6.79
CA GLY A 147 6.90 -14.69 7.43
C GLY A 147 7.13 -14.71 8.94
N GLU A 148 7.47 -13.56 9.54
CA GLU A 148 7.69 -13.38 10.98
C GLU A 148 6.37 -13.28 11.75
N LEU A 149 5.31 -12.83 11.07
CA LEU A 149 3.97 -12.75 11.60
C LEU A 149 3.03 -13.61 10.74
N THR A 150 2.38 -14.58 11.37
CA THR A 150 1.38 -15.41 10.71
C THR A 150 0.02 -15.12 11.31
N PRO A 151 -1.04 -14.99 10.49
CA PRO A 151 -2.41 -14.98 11.00
C PRO A 151 -2.62 -16.18 11.92
N PRO A 152 -3.29 -16.02 13.07
CA PRO A 152 -3.68 -17.16 13.89
C PRO A 152 -4.43 -18.11 12.95
N SER A 153 -3.95 -19.36 12.86
CA SER A 153 -4.43 -20.35 11.91
C SER A 153 -5.95 -20.28 11.85
N ALA A 154 -6.52 -20.04 10.67
CA ALA A 154 -7.96 -20.17 10.50
C ALA A 154 -8.30 -21.58 10.98
N GLY A 155 -8.89 -21.67 12.16
CA GLY A 155 -9.13 -22.93 12.83
C GLY A 155 -10.03 -23.78 11.95
N SER A 156 -9.45 -24.82 11.37
CA SER A 156 -10.15 -26.00 10.87
C SER A 156 -9.20 -27.17 10.89
#